data_AF-D3PCH3-F1
#
_entry.id   AF-D3PCH3-F1
#
_cell.length_a   1.000
_cell.length_b   1.000
_cell.length_c   1.000
_cell.angle_alpha   90.00
_cell.angle_beta   90.00
_cell.angle_gamma   90.00
#
_symmetry.space_group_name_H-M   'P 1'
#
loop_
_entity.id
_entity.type
_entity.pdbx_description
1 polymer ?
#
loop_
_entity_poly.entity_id
_entity_poly.type
_entity_poly.pdbx_seq_one_letter_code
_entity_poly.pdbx_strand_id
1 'polypeptide(L)'
;MKKLEIVEGLEEHYQKINKKYNKGSSFNPFKYYKYVDGKNVPVFFIGTPGLAVAVSATLVAGLLFYLIQFPFKLYIWIPFGIFVAFIMRLAVKIDKARQIRSFSSHLVLRGLNFLKEFNKSQNSDYLNEAVKILEEANKWVDDPRLQKQIEIARSFDIIEK
;
A
#
# COMPACT_ATOMS: atom_id res chain seq x y z
N MET A 1 -33.30 -9.89 -10.63
CA MET A 1 -31.95 -9.47 -11.03
C MET A 1 -30.98 -9.75 -9.90
N LYS A 2 -29.91 -10.49 -10.15
CA LYS A 2 -28.97 -10.95 -9.11
C LYS A 2 -27.89 -9.89 -8.93
N LYS A 3 -27.86 -9.23 -7.77
CA LYS A 3 -26.79 -8.28 -7.43
C LYS A 3 -25.58 -9.05 -6.94
N LEU A 4 -24.38 -8.58 -7.29
CA LEU A 4 -23.14 -9.10 -6.74
C LEU A 4 -23.00 -8.61 -5.30
N GLU A 5 -22.89 -9.58 -4.38
CA GLU A 5 -22.70 -9.29 -2.95
C GLU A 5 -21.25 -8.90 -2.68
N ILE A 6 -21.06 -7.79 -1.96
CA ILE A 6 -19.76 -7.36 -1.46
C ILE A 6 -19.54 -8.03 -0.12
N VAL A 7 -18.39 -8.67 0.07
CA VAL A 7 -18.01 -9.37 1.30
C VAL A 7 -18.07 -8.40 2.49
N GLU A 8 -18.77 -8.83 3.54
CA GLU A 8 -18.99 -8.03 4.74
C GLU A 8 -17.67 -7.59 5.38
N GLY A 9 -17.60 -6.32 5.77
CA GLY A 9 -16.44 -5.73 6.44
C GLY A 9 -15.17 -5.59 5.60
N LEU A 10 -15.19 -5.97 4.31
CA LEU A 10 -14.05 -5.77 3.39
C LEU A 10 -13.82 -4.28 3.14
N GLU A 11 -14.88 -3.55 2.76
CA GLU A 11 -14.79 -2.13 2.48
C GLU A 11 -14.34 -1.34 3.72
N GLU A 12 -14.93 -1.62 4.89
CA GLU A 12 -14.56 -0.94 6.13
C GLU A 12 -13.10 -1.18 6.50
N HIS A 13 -12.60 -2.40 6.31
CA HIS A 13 -11.21 -2.75 6.58
C HIS A 13 -10.26 -1.90 5.75
N TYR A 14 -10.47 -1.86 4.43
CA TYR A 14 -9.61 -1.10 3.52
C TYR A 14 -9.80 0.41 3.63
N GLN A 15 -10.99 0.90 4.00
CA GLN A 15 -11.20 2.30 4.35
C GLN A 15 -10.41 2.69 5.62
N LYS A 16 -10.38 1.83 6.65
CA LYS A 16 -9.57 2.06 7.87
C LYS A 16 -8.08 2.12 7.53
N ILE A 17 -7.59 1.20 6.70
CA ILE A 17 -6.20 1.19 6.23
C ILE A 17 -5.88 2.49 5.45
N ASN A 18 -6.71 2.85 4.48
CA ASN A 18 -6.53 4.05 3.68
C ASN A 18 -6.50 5.31 4.58
N LYS A 19 -7.44 5.43 5.52
CA LYS A 19 -7.45 6.53 6.52
C LYS A 19 -6.21 6.53 7.41
N LYS A 20 -5.70 5.37 7.82
CA LYS A 20 -4.51 5.28 8.68
C LYS A 20 -3.24 5.72 7.96
N TYR A 21 -3.10 5.40 6.67
CA TYR A 21 -1.84 5.56 5.96
C TYR A 21 -1.76 6.76 5.01
N ASN A 22 -2.91 7.31 4.58
CA ASN A 22 -2.97 8.44 3.62
C ASN A 22 -3.49 9.76 4.21
N LYS A 23 -3.73 9.84 5.54
CA LYS A 23 -4.23 11.08 6.16
C LYS A 23 -3.14 12.16 6.21
N GLY A 24 -3.20 13.07 5.23
CA GLY A 24 -2.70 14.46 5.30
C GLY A 24 -1.24 14.70 5.66
N SER A 25 -0.34 13.73 5.49
CA SER A 25 1.06 13.86 5.91
C SER A 25 1.99 14.10 4.71
N SER A 26 3.03 14.91 4.92
CA SER A 26 4.16 15.12 3.98
C SER A 26 4.93 13.83 3.62
N PHE A 27 4.65 12.72 4.33
CA PHE A 27 5.24 11.40 4.09
C PHE A 27 4.25 10.39 3.48
N ASN A 28 3.20 10.89 2.80
CA ASN A 28 2.32 10.04 2.03
C ASN A 28 3.10 9.35 0.89
N PRO A 29 2.75 8.10 0.53
CA PRO A 29 3.36 7.42 -0.61
C PRO A 29 3.25 8.29 -1.86
N PHE A 30 4.37 8.50 -2.56
CA PHE A 30 4.37 9.32 -3.76
C PHE A 30 3.54 8.63 -4.83
N LYS A 31 2.52 9.33 -5.30
CA LYS A 31 1.56 8.89 -6.31
C LYS A 31 1.69 9.80 -7.51
N TYR A 32 2.07 9.25 -8.66
CA TYR A 32 1.97 9.96 -9.93
C TYR A 32 0.88 9.33 -10.78
N TYR A 33 0.28 10.13 -11.66
CA TYR A 33 -0.66 9.61 -12.63
C TYR A 33 0.05 9.51 -13.97
N LYS A 34 0.09 8.30 -14.53
CA LYS A 34 0.53 8.08 -15.91
C LYS A 34 -0.70 8.06 -16.81
N TYR A 35 -0.66 8.81 -17.90
CA TYR A 35 -1.69 8.70 -18.93
C TYR A 35 -1.39 7.47 -19.79
N VAL A 36 -2.29 6.49 -19.75
CA VAL A 36 -2.20 5.26 -20.55
C VAL A 36 -3.58 4.99 -21.13
N ASP A 37 -3.68 4.84 -22.45
CA ASP A 37 -4.91 4.50 -23.19
C ASP A 37 -6.12 5.37 -22.80
N GLY A 38 -5.94 6.69 -22.78
CA GLY A 38 -7.03 7.62 -22.47
C GLY A 38 -7.36 7.77 -20.98
N LYS A 39 -6.71 7.01 -20.09
CA LYS A 39 -7.02 6.94 -18.65
C LYS A 39 -5.82 7.35 -17.79
N ASN A 40 -6.11 8.05 -16.69
CA ASN A 40 -5.12 8.36 -15.65
C ASN A 40 -4.92 7.15 -14.73
N VAL A 41 -3.81 6.43 -14.90
CA VAL A 41 -3.45 5.28 -14.07
C VAL A 41 -2.55 5.74 -12.92
N PRO A 42 -2.95 5.53 -11.65
CA PRO A 42 -2.10 5.87 -10.53
C PRO A 42 -0.94 4.89 -10.40
N VAL A 43 0.28 5.39 -10.39
CA VAL A 43 1.49 4.63 -10.13
C VAL A 43 2.09 5.09 -8.81
N PHE A 44 2.36 4.12 -7.94
CA PHE A 44 2.89 4.34 -6.60
C PHE A 44 4.37 3.99 -6.60
N PHE A 45 5.21 4.89 -6.08
CA PHE A 45 6.61 4.58 -5.87
C PHE A 45 6.78 3.81 -4.57
N ILE A 46 7.29 2.59 -4.70
CA ILE A 46 7.62 1.73 -3.58
C ILE A 46 9.12 1.81 -3.34
N GLY A 47 9.54 2.08 -2.10
CA GLY A 47 10.93 2.18 -1.68
C GLY A 47 11.47 3.59 -1.51
N THR A 48 10.64 4.63 -1.63
CA THR A 48 11.06 5.98 -1.28
C THR A 48 11.21 6.14 0.24
N PRO A 49 12.19 6.95 0.72
CA PRO A 49 12.33 7.24 2.15
C PRO A 49 11.05 7.88 2.68
N GLY A 50 10.45 7.27 3.70
CA GLY A 50 9.26 7.78 4.35
C GLY A 50 9.55 8.33 5.74
N LEU A 51 8.50 8.37 6.57
CA LEU A 51 8.59 8.90 7.93
C LEU A 51 9.53 8.07 8.80
N ALA A 52 9.53 6.73 8.67
CA ALA A 52 10.36 5.88 9.52
C ALA A 52 11.85 6.10 9.24
N VAL A 53 12.23 6.24 7.96
CA VAL A 53 13.61 6.59 7.57
C VAL A 53 13.98 7.99 8.07
N ALA A 54 13.10 8.98 7.94
CA ALA A 54 13.36 10.33 8.44
C ALA A 54 13.61 10.36 9.95
N VAL A 55 12.73 9.75 10.74
CA VAL A 55 12.87 9.66 12.20
C VAL A 55 14.15 8.93 12.60
N SER A 56 14.46 7.82 11.92
CA SER A 56 15.67 7.06 12.19
C SER A 56 16.93 7.85 11.86
N ALA A 57 16.94 8.57 10.73
CA ALA A 57 18.05 9.44 10.36
C ALA A 57 18.25 10.58 11.37
N THR A 58 17.16 11.20 11.86
CA THR A 58 17.24 12.22 12.92
C THR A 58 17.82 11.65 14.21
N LEU A 59 17.41 10.44 14.61
CA LEU A 59 17.94 9.77 15.80
C LEU A 59 19.44 9.45 15.64
N VAL A 60 19.84 8.95 14.47
CA VAL A 60 21.25 8.67 14.14
C VAL A 60 22.07 9.97 14.14
N ALA A 61 21.55 11.05 13.58
CA ALA A 61 22.21 12.36 13.61
C ALA A 61 22.39 12.87 15.06
N GLY A 62 21.36 12.76 15.89
CA GLY A 62 21.45 13.13 17.31
C GLY A 62 22.54 12.33 18.07
N LEU A 63 22.61 11.02 17.84
CA LEU A 63 23.65 10.17 18.41
C LEU A 63 25.05 10.53 17.88
N LEU A 64 25.18 10.87 16.61
CA LEU A 64 26.43 11.34 16.02
C LEU A 64 26.91 12.63 16.67
N PHE A 65 26.02 13.62 16.86
CA PHE A 65 26.35 14.88 17.54
C PHE A 65 26.79 14.66 18.99
N TYR A 66 26.26 13.64 19.66
CA TYR A 66 26.73 13.27 20.99
C TYR A 66 28.11 12.60 20.95
N LEU A 67 28.29 11.61 20.07
CA LEU A 67 29.53 10.84 19.94
C LEU A 67 30.74 11.68 19.51
N ILE A 68 30.52 12.72 18.71
CA ILE A 68 31.61 13.58 18.21
C ILE A 68 32.23 14.46 19.32
N GLN A 69 31.54 14.64 20.47
CA GLN A 69 32.10 15.35 21.62
C GLN A 69 33.19 14.54 22.35
N PHE A 70 33.30 13.24 22.07
CA PHE A 70 34.28 12.36 22.69
C PHE A 70 35.48 12.10 21.77
N PRO A 71 36.67 11.82 22.34
CA PRO A 71 37.84 11.47 21.54
C PRO A 71 37.57 10.23 20.68
N PHE A 72 38.03 10.27 19.42
CA PHE A 72 37.78 9.21 18.45
C PHE A 72 38.37 7.88 18.90
N LYS A 73 37.50 6.87 19.04
CA LYS A 73 37.85 5.53 19.49
C LYS A 73 37.23 4.49 18.56
N LEU A 74 38.07 3.82 17.76
CA LEU A 74 37.65 2.85 16.73
C LEU A 74 36.64 1.80 17.23
N TYR A 75 36.84 1.30 18.46
CA TYR A 75 35.98 0.30 19.08
C TYR A 75 34.57 0.79 19.44
N ILE A 76 34.32 2.11 19.41
CA ILE A 76 32.99 2.71 19.59
C ILE A 76 32.33 2.92 18.21
N TRP A 77 33.11 3.37 17.22
CA TRP A 77 32.61 3.70 15.88
C TRP A 77 32.22 2.47 15.06
N ILE A 78 32.92 1.34 15.22
CA ILE A 78 32.58 0.09 14.50
C ILE A 78 31.20 -0.44 14.94
N PRO A 79 30.92 -0.66 16.24
CA PRO A 79 29.57 -1.03 16.69
C PRO A 79 28.50 -0.02 16.31
N PHE A 80 28.82 1.28 16.36
CA PHE A 80 27.90 2.33 15.94
C PHE A 80 27.52 2.21 14.46
N GLY A 81 28.48 1.99 13.56
CA GLY A 81 28.21 1.78 12.14
C GLY A 81 27.31 0.57 11.87
N ILE A 82 27.56 -0.54 12.57
CA ILE A 82 26.71 -1.74 12.49
C ILE A 82 25.28 -1.41 12.96
N PHE A 83 25.15 -0.73 14.09
CA PHE A 83 23.86 -0.33 14.65
C PHE A 83 23.06 0.57 13.69
N VAL A 84 23.71 1.59 13.10
CA VAL A 84 23.08 2.46 12.10
C VAL A 84 22.59 1.67 10.89
N ALA A 85 23.41 0.75 10.37
CA ALA A 85 23.02 -0.09 9.24
C ALA A 85 21.77 -0.93 9.55
N PHE A 86 21.67 -1.49 10.76
CA PHE A 86 20.49 -2.25 11.19
C PHE A 86 19.25 -1.38 11.32
N ILE A 87 19.35 -0.24 12.01
CA ILE A 87 18.21 0.68 12.19
C ILE A 87 17.69 1.18 10.84
N MET A 88 18.59 1.64 9.97
CA MET A 88 18.21 2.16 8.66
C MET A 88 17.56 1.08 7.80
N ARG A 89 18.07 -0.17 7.85
CA ARG A 89 17.45 -1.30 7.14
C ARG A 89 16.04 -1.60 7.64
N LEU A 90 15.80 -1.53 8.95
CA LEU A 90 14.48 -1.70 9.53
C LEU A 90 13.54 -0.56 9.13
N ALA A 91 14.02 0.68 9.17
CA ALA A 91 13.25 1.86 8.79
C ALA A 91 12.75 1.79 7.33
N VAL A 92 13.63 1.44 6.40
CA VAL A 92 13.27 1.25 4.97
C VAL A 92 12.23 0.14 4.82
N LYS A 93 12.37 -0.99 5.54
CA LYS A 93 11.38 -2.07 5.50
C LYS A 93 10.01 -1.63 6.01
N ILE A 94 9.96 -0.84 7.08
CA ILE A 94 8.71 -0.31 7.65
C ILE A 94 8.02 0.63 6.65
N ASP A 95 8.77 1.57 6.07
CA ASP A 95 8.21 2.50 5.09
C ASP A 95 7.72 1.77 3.83
N LYS A 96 8.49 0.78 3.34
CA LYS A 96 8.08 -0.07 2.21
C LYS A 96 6.77 -0.81 2.50
N ALA A 97 6.66 -1.44 3.67
CA ALA A 97 5.43 -2.14 4.07
C ALA A 97 4.23 -1.18 4.18
N ARG A 98 4.45 0.03 4.68
CA ARG A 98 3.43 1.08 4.75
C ARG A 98 2.95 1.50 3.35
N GLN A 99 3.88 1.71 2.42
CA GLN A 99 3.57 2.07 1.03
C GLN A 99 2.76 0.97 0.33
N ILE A 100 3.14 -0.29 0.50
CA ILE A 100 2.39 -1.45 -0.05
C ILE A 100 0.97 -1.49 0.51
N ARG A 101 0.78 -1.37 1.83
CA ARG A 101 -0.57 -1.38 2.44
C ARG A 101 -1.44 -0.24 1.92
N SER A 102 -0.88 0.96 1.77
CA SER A 102 -1.59 2.09 1.20
C SER A 102 -1.98 1.83 -0.27
N PHE A 103 -1.03 1.34 -1.07
CA PHE A 103 -1.24 0.99 -2.47
C PHE A 103 -2.37 -0.03 -2.63
N SER A 104 -2.28 -1.16 -1.93
CA SER A 104 -3.29 -2.21 -1.97
C SER A 104 -4.64 -1.71 -1.50
N SER A 105 -4.70 -0.86 -0.46
CA SER A 105 -5.98 -0.27 -0.03
C SER A 105 -6.61 0.62 -1.09
N HIS A 106 -5.81 1.36 -1.86
CA HIS A 106 -6.30 2.16 -2.97
C HIS A 106 -6.83 1.28 -4.11
N LEU A 107 -6.14 0.19 -4.44
CA LEU A 107 -6.60 -0.75 -5.46
C LEU A 107 -7.90 -1.43 -5.03
N VAL A 108 -7.97 -1.97 -3.81
CA VAL A 108 -9.19 -2.65 -3.33
C VAL A 108 -10.38 -1.71 -3.31
N LEU A 109 -10.25 -0.49 -2.79
CA LEU A 109 -11.35 0.49 -2.79
C LEU A 109 -11.78 0.86 -4.22
N ARG A 110 -10.83 0.94 -5.17
CA ARG A 110 -11.16 1.19 -6.57
C ARG A 110 -11.89 0.01 -7.20
N GLY A 111 -11.43 -1.22 -6.97
CA GLY A 111 -12.10 -2.44 -7.43
C GLY A 111 -13.53 -2.56 -6.87
N LEU A 112 -13.70 -2.28 -5.59
CA LEU A 112 -15.02 -2.24 -4.94
C LEU A 112 -15.95 -1.20 -5.56
N ASN A 113 -15.44 -0.01 -5.90
CA ASN A 113 -16.25 0.99 -6.59
C ASN A 113 -16.70 0.51 -7.98
N PHE A 114 -15.84 -0.19 -8.72
CA PHE A 114 -16.24 -0.79 -9.99
C PHE A 114 -17.29 -1.89 -9.82
N LEU A 115 -17.22 -2.73 -8.78
CA LEU A 115 -18.28 -3.69 -8.46
C LEU A 115 -19.62 -2.99 -8.14
N LYS A 116 -19.58 -1.85 -7.45
CA LYS A 116 -20.78 -1.04 -7.19
C LYS A 116 -21.36 -0.45 -8.48
N GLU A 117 -20.52 0.01 -9.41
CA GLU A 117 -20.96 0.50 -10.72
C GLU A 117 -21.52 -0.62 -11.61
N PHE A 118 -20.93 -1.82 -11.56
CA PHE A 118 -21.51 -3.01 -12.17
C PHE A 118 -22.90 -3.29 -11.62
N ASN A 119 -23.09 -3.29 -10.29
CA ASN A 119 -24.39 -3.49 -9.67
C ASN A 119 -25.46 -2.47 -10.10
N LYS A 120 -25.06 -1.27 -10.54
CA LYS A 120 -25.97 -0.24 -11.07
C LYS A 120 -26.24 -0.39 -12.57
N SER A 121 -25.19 -0.62 -13.36
CA SER A 121 -25.23 -0.55 -14.83
C SER A 121 -25.33 -1.90 -15.52
N GLN A 122 -25.02 -2.99 -14.82
CA GLN A 122 -24.90 -4.36 -15.35
C GLN A 122 -23.93 -4.45 -16.55
N ASN A 123 -22.96 -3.54 -16.63
CA ASN A 123 -21.95 -3.58 -17.69
C ASN A 123 -20.76 -4.45 -17.25
N SER A 124 -20.56 -5.57 -17.95
CA SER A 124 -19.49 -6.54 -17.74
C SER A 124 -18.08 -5.95 -17.83
N ASP A 125 -17.87 -4.82 -18.53
CA ASP A 125 -16.59 -4.10 -18.54
C ASP A 125 -16.16 -3.67 -17.13
N TYR A 126 -17.11 -3.23 -16.29
CA TYR A 126 -16.83 -2.85 -14.91
C TYR A 126 -16.50 -4.07 -14.05
N LEU A 127 -17.13 -5.21 -14.30
CA LEU A 127 -16.84 -6.46 -13.60
C LEU A 127 -15.42 -6.93 -13.92
N ASN A 128 -15.06 -6.96 -15.21
CA ASN A 128 -13.73 -7.35 -15.69
C ASN A 128 -12.62 -6.45 -15.13
N GLU A 129 -12.82 -5.13 -15.17
CA GLU A 129 -11.86 -4.18 -14.62
C GLU A 129 -11.75 -4.29 -13.10
N ALA A 130 -12.87 -4.54 -12.39
CA ALA A 130 -12.86 -4.79 -10.95
C ALA A 130 -12.03 -6.03 -10.60
N VAL A 131 -12.29 -7.17 -11.26
CA VAL A 131 -11.56 -8.43 -11.03
C VAL A 131 -10.06 -8.22 -11.24
N LYS A 132 -9.66 -7.59 -12.36
CA LYS A 132 -8.26 -7.30 -12.67
C LYS A 132 -7.57 -6.47 -11.58
N ILE A 133 -8.24 -5.44 -11.07
CA ILE A 133 -7.70 -4.56 -10.02
C ILE A 133 -7.62 -5.29 -8.67
N LEU A 134 -8.63 -6.09 -8.32
CA LEU A 134 -8.64 -6.86 -7.07
C LEU A 134 -7.56 -7.95 -7.07
N GLU A 135 -7.36 -8.62 -8.20
CA GLU A 135 -6.27 -9.60 -8.38
C GLU A 135 -4.90 -8.96 -8.25
N GLU A 136 -4.71 -7.77 -8.85
CA GLU A 136 -3.48 -7.03 -8.69
C GLU A 136 -3.24 -6.68 -7.21
N ALA A 137 -4.27 -6.25 -6.48
CA ALA A 137 -4.16 -6.00 -5.05
C ALA A 137 -3.79 -7.26 -4.23
N ASN A 138 -4.34 -8.42 -4.61
CA ASN A 138 -4.13 -9.71 -3.92
C ASN A 138 -2.68 -10.22 -4.05
N LYS A 139 -1.94 -9.81 -5.08
CA LYS A 139 -0.49 -10.12 -5.19
C LYS A 139 0.34 -9.48 -4.07
N TRP A 140 -0.15 -8.39 -3.50
CA TRP A 140 0.57 -7.58 -2.52
C TRP A 140 0.08 -7.80 -1.09
N VAL A 141 -1.15 -8.26 -0.92
CA VAL A 141 -1.77 -8.52 0.37
C VAL A 141 -2.47 -9.87 0.32
N ASP A 142 -2.01 -10.80 1.14
CA ASP A 142 -2.66 -12.08 1.36
C ASP A 142 -3.83 -11.90 2.35
N ASP A 143 -4.96 -11.40 1.85
CA ASP A 143 -6.19 -11.18 2.63
C ASP A 143 -7.30 -12.16 2.18
N PRO A 144 -7.73 -13.09 3.05
CA PRO A 144 -8.79 -14.05 2.74
C PRO A 144 -10.12 -13.42 2.31
N ARG A 145 -10.43 -12.21 2.79
CA ARG A 145 -11.67 -11.50 2.43
C ARG A 145 -11.61 -10.98 1.00
N LEU A 146 -10.43 -10.54 0.56
CA LEU A 146 -10.18 -10.11 -0.81
C LEU A 146 -10.24 -11.30 -1.76
N GLN A 147 -9.63 -12.44 -1.39
CA GLN A 147 -9.70 -13.68 -2.16
C GLN A 147 -11.15 -14.13 -2.37
N LYS A 148 -11.94 -14.17 -1.29
CA LYS A 148 -13.37 -14.49 -1.36
C LYS A 148 -14.15 -13.53 -2.27
N GLN A 149 -13.82 -12.23 -2.26
CA GLN A 149 -14.47 -11.25 -3.14
C GLN A 149 -14.15 -11.50 -4.63
N ILE A 150 -12.91 -11.89 -4.94
CA ILE A 150 -12.48 -12.22 -6.30
C ILE A 150 -13.19 -13.47 -6.79
N GLU A 151 -13.34 -14.50 -5.95
CA GLU A 151 -14.07 -15.73 -6.28
C GLU A 151 -15.54 -15.44 -6.60
N ILE A 152 -16.20 -14.64 -5.77
CA ILE A 152 -17.59 -14.21 -6.01
C ILE A 152 -17.68 -13.47 -7.36
N ALA A 153 -16.77 -12.53 -7.62
CA ALA A 153 -16.80 -11.75 -8.87
C ALA A 153 -16.56 -12.61 -10.12
N ARG A 154 -15.62 -13.55 -10.07
CA ARG A 154 -15.37 -14.50 -11.17
C ARG A 154 -16.55 -15.44 -11.41
N SER A 155 -17.22 -15.88 -10.34
CA SER A 155 -18.40 -16.75 -10.48
C SER A 155 -19.55 -16.06 -11.22
N PHE A 156 -19.66 -14.73 -11.11
CA PHE A 156 -20.64 -13.94 -11.85
C PHE A 156 -20.26 -13.74 -13.33
N ASP A 157 -18.98 -13.55 -13.65
CA ASP A 157 -18.50 -13.41 -15.04
C ASP A 157 -18.71 -14.69 -15.87
N ILE A 158 -18.68 -15.86 -15.22
CA ILE A 158 -18.95 -17.16 -15.86
C ILE A 158 -20.45 -17.35 -16.16
N ILE A 159 -21.35 -16.67 -15.43
CA ILE A 159 -22.81 -16.83 -15.58
C ILE A 159 -23.37 -15.92 -16.69
N GLU A 160 -22.67 -14.84 -17.05
CA GLU A 160 -23.10 -13.89 -18.09
C GLU A 160 -22.55 -14.20 -19.50
N LYS A 161 -21.67 -15.21 -19.64
CA LYS A 161 -21.22 -15.76 -20.93
C LYS A 161 -22.07 -16.96 -21.34
#